data_AF-A0AAN7R4I2-F1
#
_entry.id   AF-A0AAN7R4I2-F1
#
_cell.length_a   1.000
_cell.length_b   1.000
_cell.length_c   1.000
_cell.angle_alpha   90.00
_cell.angle_beta   90.00
_cell.angle_gamma   90.00
#
_symmetry.space_group_name_H-M   'P 1'
#
loop_
_entity.id
_entity.type
_entity.pdbx_description
1 polymer ?
#
loop_
_entity_poly.entity_id
_entity_poly.type
_entity_poly.pdbx_seq_one_letter_code
_entity_poly.pdbx_strand_id
1 'polypeptide(L)'
;MQCDPEEPGSCNFVCNDGLMNSAFEYTLKAGGLMREEEYPYTGKDRGACKFVKSKIVASVSNFSVVSLNEDQIAANLIKNGSLAVAINAVFMQTYIGGVSCPYICSKRIDHGVLLVRYGSAGYSPIRMKDKPYWIIKNSWGET
;
A
#
# COMPACT_ATOMS: atom_id res chain seq x y z
N MET A 1 14.56 -14.88 -3.41
CA MET A 1 14.39 -14.41 -2.02
C MET A 1 13.10 -15.02 -1.52
N GLN A 2 13.22 -16.08 -0.71
CA GLN A 2 12.09 -16.86 -0.22
C GLN A 2 11.81 -16.36 1.21
N CYS A 3 10.60 -15.87 1.45
CA CYS A 3 10.17 -15.45 2.78
C CYS A 3 9.72 -16.66 3.56
N ASP A 4 10.41 -16.96 4.67
CA ASP A 4 10.02 -18.02 5.58
C ASP A 4 8.94 -17.48 6.55
N PRO A 5 7.69 -17.96 6.46
CA PRO A 5 6.61 -17.56 7.35
C PRO A 5 6.78 -18.08 8.79
N GLU A 6 7.71 -19.02 9.02
CA GLU A 6 8.00 -19.61 10.33
C GLU A 6 9.08 -18.84 11.08
N GLU A 7 9.84 -17.96 10.42
CA GLU A 7 10.86 -17.10 11.05
C GLU A 7 10.35 -15.67 11.28
N PRO A 8 10.15 -15.24 12.55
CA PRO A 8 9.78 -13.86 12.87
C PRO A 8 10.86 -12.88 12.39
N GLY A 9 10.51 -11.98 11.47
CA GLY A 9 11.40 -10.92 10.98
C GLY A 9 12.14 -11.22 9.66
N SER A 10 11.88 -12.35 9.00
CA SER A 10 12.55 -12.68 7.73
C SER A 10 12.16 -11.77 6.56
N CYS A 11 10.94 -11.21 6.57
CA CYS A 11 10.42 -10.40 5.45
C CYS A 11 9.50 -9.21 5.83
N ASN A 12 9.16 -9.04 7.10
CA ASN A 12 8.42 -7.88 7.59
C ASN A 12 8.98 -7.51 8.95
N PHE A 13 9.46 -6.29 9.10
CA PHE A 13 9.98 -5.74 10.35
C PHE A 13 8.93 -4.88 11.08
N VAL A 14 7.65 -5.24 10.94
CA VAL A 14 6.50 -4.59 11.60
C VAL A 14 6.53 -3.07 11.38
N CYS A 15 6.81 -2.24 12.39
CA CYS A 15 6.90 -0.78 12.25
C CYS A 15 8.24 -0.29 11.66
N ASN A 16 9.22 -1.17 11.45
CA ASN A 16 10.53 -0.79 10.91
C ASN A 16 10.65 -1.03 9.41
N ASP A 17 9.87 -1.94 8.83
CA ASP A 17 9.74 -2.14 7.38
C ASP A 17 8.70 -3.23 7.06
N GLY A 18 8.24 -3.30 5.81
CA GLY A 18 7.43 -4.40 5.32
C GLY A 18 7.07 -4.29 3.85
N LEU A 19 6.90 -5.42 3.18
CA LEU A 19 6.51 -5.49 1.78
C LEU A 19 5.06 -6.00 1.66
N MET A 20 4.27 -5.35 0.80
CA MET A 20 2.89 -5.77 0.54
C MET A 20 2.81 -7.21 0.04
N ASN A 21 3.78 -7.64 -0.78
CA ASN A 21 3.88 -9.02 -1.27
C ASN A 21 4.04 -10.03 -0.13
N SER A 22 4.85 -9.71 0.88
CA SER A 22 5.05 -10.57 2.05
C SER A 22 3.80 -10.64 2.91
N ALA A 23 3.02 -9.55 3.01
CA ALA A 23 1.72 -9.56 3.68
C ALA A 23 0.67 -10.42 2.93
N PHE A 24 0.64 -10.35 1.59
CA PHE A 24 -0.22 -11.22 0.78
C PHE A 24 0.18 -12.69 0.89
N GLU A 25 1.48 -12.99 0.87
CA GLU A 25 1.99 -14.34 1.06
C GLU A 25 1.64 -14.90 2.44
N TYR A 26 1.83 -14.11 3.51
CA TYR A 26 1.38 -14.49 4.85
C TYR A 26 -0.11 -14.78 4.87
N THR A 27 -0.94 -13.91 4.29
CA THR A 27 -2.40 -14.08 4.28
C THR A 27 -2.82 -15.37 3.56
N LEU A 28 -2.16 -15.68 2.44
CA LEU A 28 -2.40 -16.90 1.69
C LEU A 28 -2.03 -18.15 2.50
N LYS A 29 -0.88 -18.14 3.20
CA LYS A 29 -0.42 -19.26 4.03
C LYS A 29 -1.21 -19.41 5.34
N ALA A 30 -1.59 -18.31 5.97
CA ALA A 30 -2.37 -18.29 7.21
C ALA A 30 -3.84 -18.71 6.98
N GLY A 31 -4.31 -18.64 5.74
CA GLY A 31 -5.69 -18.93 5.34
C GLY A 31 -6.62 -17.72 5.40
N GLY A 32 -6.15 -16.56 5.86
CA GLY A 32 -6.89 -15.31 5.86
C GLY A 32 -6.55 -14.35 7.00
N LEU A 33 -7.40 -13.34 7.16
CA LEU A 33 -7.28 -12.22 8.10
C LEU A 33 -8.55 -12.08 8.94
N MET A 34 -8.37 -11.54 10.15
CA MET A 34 -9.44 -11.19 11.09
C MET A 34 -9.94 -9.76 10.84
N ARG A 35 -11.10 -9.40 11.42
CA ARG A 35 -11.60 -8.01 11.40
C ARG A 35 -10.74 -7.11 12.28
N GLU A 36 -10.65 -5.84 11.90
CA GLU A 36 -10.00 -4.79 12.70
C GLU A 36 -10.61 -4.70 14.11
N GLU A 37 -11.93 -4.86 14.25
CA GLU A 37 -12.60 -4.84 15.56
C GLU A 37 -12.14 -5.99 16.48
N GLU A 38 -11.76 -7.13 15.90
CA GLU A 38 -11.35 -8.34 16.63
C GLU A 38 -9.83 -8.42 16.83
N TYR A 39 -9.06 -7.70 16.01
CA TYR A 39 -7.61 -7.55 16.12
C TYR A 39 -7.24 -6.07 15.89
N PRO A 40 -7.45 -5.20 16.89
CA PRO A 40 -7.26 -3.76 16.72
C PRO A 40 -5.79 -3.38 16.58
N TYR A 41 -5.52 -2.37 15.75
CA TYR A 41 -4.21 -1.77 15.60
C TYR A 41 -3.72 -1.13 16.91
N THR A 42 -2.48 -1.42 17.29
CA THR A 42 -1.90 -0.94 18.56
C THR A 42 -0.75 0.06 18.38
N GLY A 43 -0.30 0.29 17.14
CA GLY A 43 0.82 1.19 16.84
C GLY A 43 2.16 0.80 17.48
N LYS A 44 2.34 -0.48 17.85
CA LYS A 44 3.54 -0.95 18.57
C LYS A 44 4.04 -2.28 18.03
N ASP A 45 5.36 -2.45 18.07
CA ASP A 45 6.11 -3.55 17.44
C ASP A 45 6.10 -4.91 18.15
N ARG A 46 5.43 -5.07 19.29
CA ARG A 46 5.81 -6.14 20.25
C ARG A 46 4.63 -6.78 20.97
N GLY A 47 3.58 -7.12 20.24
CA GLY A 47 2.54 -8.02 20.74
C GLY A 47 2.82 -9.47 20.34
N ALA A 48 2.50 -10.44 21.21
CA ALA A 48 2.38 -11.83 20.77
C ALA A 48 1.31 -11.93 19.67
N CYS A 49 1.50 -12.84 18.70
CA CYS A 49 0.50 -13.08 17.65
C CYS A 49 -0.80 -13.58 18.29
N LYS A 50 -1.89 -12.82 18.11
CA LYS A 50 -3.23 -13.16 18.62
C LYS A 50 -4.15 -13.69 17.52
N PHE A 51 -3.58 -14.23 16.44
CA PHE A 51 -4.34 -14.72 15.31
C PHE A 51 -5.17 -15.95 15.69
N VAL A 52 -6.46 -15.92 15.37
CA VAL A 52 -7.40 -17.01 15.64
C VAL A 52 -8.04 -17.44 14.32
N LYS A 53 -7.72 -18.66 13.85
CA LYS A 53 -8.19 -19.19 12.57
C LYS A 53 -9.72 -19.22 12.43
N SER A 54 -10.47 -19.43 13.51
CA SER A 54 -11.94 -19.44 13.46
C SER A 54 -12.58 -18.06 13.28
N LYS A 55 -11.79 -16.98 13.38
CA LYS A 55 -12.23 -15.59 13.21
C LYS A 55 -11.82 -14.98 11.86
N ILE A 56 -11.41 -15.82 10.91
CA ILE A 56 -11.06 -15.37 9.56
C ILE A 56 -12.32 -14.87 8.86
N VAL A 57 -12.24 -13.67 8.28
CA VAL A 57 -13.34 -13.04 7.52
C VAL A 57 -12.96 -12.66 6.09
N ALA A 58 -11.66 -12.62 5.79
CA ALA A 58 -11.14 -12.27 4.48
C ALA A 58 -9.94 -13.16 4.16
N SER A 59 -9.79 -13.55 2.90
CA SER A 59 -8.69 -14.40 2.44
C SER A 59 -8.16 -13.92 1.10
N VAL A 60 -6.89 -14.20 0.83
CA VAL A 60 -6.25 -13.94 -0.46
C VAL A 60 -6.08 -15.26 -1.18
N SER A 61 -6.76 -15.42 -2.31
CA SER A 61 -6.64 -16.63 -3.15
C SER A 61 -5.40 -16.60 -4.04
N ASN A 62 -5.03 -15.41 -4.53
CA ASN A 62 -3.85 -15.19 -5.36
C ASN A 62 -3.48 -13.69 -5.33
N PHE A 63 -2.23 -13.37 -5.61
CA PHE A 63 -1.75 -12.02 -5.87
C PHE A 63 -0.76 -12.03 -7.03
N SER A 64 -0.70 -10.94 -7.79
CA SER A 64 0.23 -10.78 -8.90
C SER A 64 0.90 -9.41 -8.84
N VAL A 65 2.08 -9.33 -9.44
CA VAL A 65 2.82 -8.07 -9.57
C VAL A 65 2.48 -7.45 -10.92
N VAL A 66 2.06 -6.18 -10.89
CA VAL A 66 1.76 -5.42 -12.10
C VAL A 66 3.05 -4.79 -12.65
N SER A 67 3.10 -4.63 -13.96
CA SER A 67 4.19 -3.90 -14.63
C SER A 67 4.31 -2.47 -14.12
N LEU A 68 5.52 -1.89 -14.21
CA LEU A 68 5.77 -0.48 -13.90
C LEU A 68 5.24 0.49 -14.97
N ASN A 69 4.64 -0.04 -16.05
CA ASN A 69 4.01 0.77 -17.09
C ASN A 69 2.67 1.36 -16.58
N GLU A 70 2.53 2.69 -16.64
CA GLU A 70 1.34 3.39 -16.14
C GLU A 70 0.03 2.98 -16.83
N ASP A 71 0.05 2.65 -18.12
CA ASP A 71 -1.14 2.18 -18.84
C ASP A 71 -1.58 0.79 -18.34
N GLN A 72 -0.61 -0.07 -18.02
CA GLN A 72 -0.89 -1.38 -17.42
C GLN A 72 -1.41 -1.24 -15.99
N ILE A 73 -0.90 -0.26 -15.23
CA ILE A 73 -1.41 0.06 -13.89
C ILE A 73 -2.86 0.55 -14.00
N ALA A 74 -3.16 1.49 -14.91
CA ALA A 74 -4.53 1.96 -15.15
C ALA A 74 -5.46 0.81 -15.54
N ALA A 75 -5.04 -0.04 -16.49
CA ALA A 75 -5.84 -1.18 -16.93
C ALA A 75 -6.12 -2.17 -15.78
N ASN A 76 -5.13 -2.47 -14.93
CA ASN A 76 -5.32 -3.34 -13.78
C ASN A 76 -6.19 -2.70 -12.70
N LEU A 77 -6.09 -1.39 -12.49
CA LEU A 77 -6.93 -0.65 -11.55
C LEU A 77 -8.41 -0.70 -11.94
N ILE A 78 -8.71 -0.54 -13.23
CA ILE A 78 -10.08 -0.65 -13.74
C ILE A 78 -10.59 -2.09 -13.68
N LYS A 79 -9.73 -3.07 -14.01
CA LYS A 79 -10.13 -4.47 -14.07
C LYS A 79 -10.34 -5.12 -12.70
N ASN A 80 -9.43 -4.85 -11.76
CA ASN A 80 -9.37 -5.58 -10.48
C ASN A 80 -9.74 -4.70 -9.28
N GLY A 81 -9.96 -3.39 -9.48
CA GLY A 81 -10.13 -2.44 -8.40
C GLY A 81 -8.80 -1.96 -7.84
N SER A 82 -8.80 -1.52 -6.58
CA SER A 82 -7.66 -0.86 -5.95
C SER A 82 -6.38 -1.69 -5.95
N LEU A 83 -5.23 -1.04 -6.17
CA LEU A 83 -3.92 -1.68 -6.24
C LEU A 83 -3.03 -1.22 -5.09
N ALA A 84 -2.36 -2.15 -4.42
CA ALA A 84 -1.30 -1.82 -3.47
C ALA A 84 -0.06 -1.35 -4.23
N VAL A 85 0.43 -0.14 -3.95
CA VAL A 85 1.59 0.45 -4.62
C VAL A 85 2.53 1.05 -3.57
N ALA A 86 3.77 1.31 -3.97
CA ALA A 86 4.71 2.04 -3.13
C ALA A 86 5.28 3.23 -3.89
N ILE A 87 5.46 4.34 -3.19
CA ILE A 87 5.84 5.64 -3.74
C ILE A 87 7.01 6.24 -2.95
N ASN A 88 7.60 7.29 -3.49
CA ASN A 88 8.47 8.19 -2.73
C ASN A 88 7.58 9.24 -2.05
N ALA A 89 7.53 9.24 -0.71
CA ALA A 89 6.66 10.12 0.06
C ALA A 89 7.35 11.39 0.60
N VAL A 90 8.57 11.72 0.16
CA VAL A 90 9.33 12.89 0.62
C VAL A 90 8.52 14.19 0.51
N PHE A 91 7.75 14.35 -0.57
CA PHE A 91 6.93 15.54 -0.81
C PHE A 91 5.49 15.42 -0.30
N MET A 92 5.15 14.34 0.40
CA MET A 92 3.78 14.13 0.90
C MET A 92 3.59 14.61 2.33
N GLN A 93 4.66 14.74 3.12
CA GLN A 93 4.57 15.14 4.53
C GLN A 93 3.89 16.51 4.73
N THR A 94 4.04 17.42 3.77
CA THR A 94 3.45 18.78 3.80
C THR A 94 2.36 18.97 2.74
N TYR A 95 1.85 17.88 2.17
CA TYR A 95 0.83 17.94 1.12
C TYR A 95 -0.52 18.37 1.71
N ILE A 96 -1.13 19.40 1.12
CA ILE A 96 -2.42 19.97 1.57
C ILE A 96 -3.51 19.82 0.48
N GLY A 97 -3.13 19.82 -0.80
CA GLY A 97 -4.09 19.69 -1.90
C GLY A 97 -3.53 19.92 -3.30
N GLY A 98 -4.34 19.63 -4.31
CA GLY A 98 -4.00 19.72 -5.72
C GLY A 98 -3.19 18.53 -6.25
N VAL A 99 -2.73 18.59 -7.49
CA VAL A 99 -1.90 17.51 -8.05
C VAL A 99 -0.44 17.70 -7.63
N SER A 100 0.05 16.81 -6.77
CA SER A 100 1.46 16.76 -6.40
C SER A 100 2.30 16.28 -7.58
N CYS A 101 3.13 17.17 -8.13
CA CYS A 101 4.01 16.88 -9.28
C CYS A 101 5.36 17.59 -9.09
N PRO A 102 6.22 17.12 -8.17
CA PRO A 102 7.50 17.74 -7.88
C PRO A 102 8.42 17.76 -9.12
N TYR A 103 9.35 18.71 -9.16
CA TYR A 103 10.37 18.77 -10.22
C TYR A 103 11.42 17.68 -10.08
N ILE A 104 11.73 17.31 -8.84
CA ILE A 104 12.68 16.27 -8.48
C ILE A 104 11.89 15.18 -7.78
N CYS A 105 11.93 13.97 -8.32
CA CYS A 105 11.36 12.79 -7.68
C CYS A 105 12.42 11.69 -7.71
N SER A 106 12.88 11.25 -6.55
CA SER A 106 13.85 10.17 -6.46
C SER A 106 13.19 8.84 -6.79
N LYS A 107 13.95 7.90 -7.37
CA LYS A 107 13.51 6.51 -7.56
C LYS A 107 13.49 5.70 -6.27
N ARG A 108 13.94 6.28 -5.15
CA ARG A 108 13.89 5.65 -3.84
C ARG A 108 12.44 5.63 -3.36
N ILE A 109 11.86 4.45 -3.32
CA ILE A 109 10.52 4.20 -2.77
C ILE A 109 10.66 3.96 -1.26
N ASP A 110 9.76 4.54 -0.47
CA ASP A 110 9.83 4.49 0.99
C ASP A 110 8.47 4.36 1.68
N HIS A 111 7.35 4.40 0.93
CA HIS A 111 6.03 4.40 1.54
C HIS A 111 4.99 3.60 0.74
N GLY A 112 4.31 2.68 1.42
CA GLY A 112 3.22 1.87 0.85
C GLY A 112 1.87 2.58 0.96
N VAL A 113 1.14 2.65 -0.16
CA VAL A 113 -0.17 3.30 -0.27
C VAL A 113 -1.13 2.47 -1.13
N LEU A 114 -2.40 2.83 -1.13
CA LEU A 114 -3.41 2.16 -1.94
C LEU A 114 -3.85 3.06 -3.11
N LEU A 115 -3.61 2.64 -4.33
CA LEU A 115 -4.10 3.30 -5.54
C LEU A 115 -5.58 2.97 -5.74
N VAL A 116 -6.44 4.00 -5.80
CA VAL A 116 -7.89 3.82 -5.85
C VAL A 116 -8.54 4.33 -7.13
N ARG A 117 -7.96 5.36 -7.77
CA ARG A 117 -8.50 5.97 -9.00
C ARG A 117 -7.44 6.74 -9.78
N TYR A 118 -7.79 7.19 -10.97
CA TYR A 118 -7.03 8.19 -11.73
C TYR A 118 -7.96 9.24 -12.34
N GLY A 119 -7.40 10.39 -12.66
CA GLY A 119 -8.06 11.48 -13.35
C GLY A 119 -7.21 12.00 -14.51
N SER A 120 -7.88 12.59 -15.51
CA SER A 120 -7.22 13.08 -16.73
C SER A 120 -6.66 14.51 -16.58
N ALA A 121 -7.25 15.33 -15.71
CA ALA A 121 -6.85 16.71 -15.51
C ALA A 121 -7.12 17.18 -14.08
N GLY A 122 -6.06 17.62 -13.39
CA GLY A 122 -6.13 18.32 -12.12
C GLY A 122 -4.98 19.32 -12.00
N TYR A 123 -5.25 20.47 -11.38
CA TYR A 123 -4.28 21.55 -11.30
C TYR A 123 -3.11 21.16 -10.40
N SER A 124 -1.89 21.28 -10.94
CA SER A 124 -0.66 21.11 -10.17
C SER A 124 -0.08 22.49 -9.82
N PRO A 125 -0.09 22.91 -8.54
CA PRO A 125 0.47 24.20 -8.14
C PRO A 125 1.95 24.36 -8.53
N ILE A 126 2.71 23.28 -8.45
CA ILE A 126 4.16 23.27 -8.75
C ILE A 126 4.43 23.46 -10.26
N ARG A 127 3.57 22.91 -11.12
CA ARG A 127 3.71 22.99 -12.59
C ARG A 127 2.91 24.12 -13.23
N MET A 128 2.08 24.81 -12.43
CA MET A 128 1.16 25.87 -12.87
C MET A 128 0.28 25.46 -14.05
N LYS A 129 -0.12 24.18 -14.11
CA LYS A 129 -0.97 23.63 -15.18
C LYS A 129 -1.68 22.35 -14.75
N ASP A 130 -2.69 21.98 -15.52
CA ASP A 130 -3.37 20.70 -15.34
C ASP A 130 -2.50 19.53 -15.78
N LYS A 131 -2.59 18.45 -14.99
CA LYS A 131 -1.90 17.19 -15.21
C LYS A 131 -2.84 16.01 -14.97
N PRO A 132 -2.66 14.89 -15.69
CA PRO A 132 -3.25 13.63 -15.26
C PRO A 132 -2.69 13.26 -13.88
N TYR A 133 -3.50 12.60 -13.06
CA TYR A 133 -3.14 12.31 -11.68
C TYR A 133 -3.71 10.98 -11.20
N TRP A 134 -3.05 10.44 -10.19
CA TRP A 134 -3.47 9.26 -9.45
C TRP A 134 -4.12 9.69 -8.13
N ILE A 135 -5.20 9.02 -7.74
CA ILE A 135 -5.82 9.17 -6.42
C ILE A 135 -5.36 7.97 -5.59
N ILE A 136 -4.67 8.27 -4.51
CA ILE A 136 -4.17 7.29 -3.55
C ILE A 136 -4.84 7.49 -2.20
N LYS A 137 -5.12 6.40 -1.50
CA LYS A 137 -5.49 6.38 -0.08
C LYS A 137 -4.22 6.19 0.75
N ASN A 138 -3.96 7.15 1.64
CA ASN A 138 -2.84 7.15 2.56
C ASN A 138 -3.25 6.57 3.93
N SER A 139 -2.29 6.35 4.82
CA SER A 139 -2.44 5.75 6.16
C SER A 139 -1.97 6.67 7.30
N TRP A 140 -1.83 7.98 7.07
CA TRP A 140 -1.41 8.97 8.09
C TRP A 140 -2.56 9.63 8.87
N GLY A 141 -3.78 9.10 8.74
CA GLY A 141 -4.98 9.70 9.34
C GLY A 141 -5.64 10.74 8.42
N GLU A 142 -6.64 11.43 8.95
CA GLU A 142 -7.44 12.42 8.21
C GLU A 142 -6.85 13.84 8.25
N THR A 143 -5.78 14.05 9.03
CA THR A 143 -5.19 15.37 9.33
C THR A 143 -3.69 15.39 9.12
#